data_AF-A0A9P4QZL3-F1
#
_entry.id   AF-A0A9P4QZL3-F1
#
_cell.length_a   1.000
_cell.length_b   1.000
_cell.length_c   1.000
_cell.angle_alpha   90.00
_cell.angle_beta   90.00
_cell.angle_gamma   90.00
#
_symmetry.space_group_name_H-M   'P 1'
#
loop_
_entity.id
_entity.type
_entity.pdbx_description
1 polymer ?
#
loop_
_entity_poly.entity_id
_entity_poly.type
_entity_poly.pdbx_seq_one_letter_code
_entity_poly.pdbx_strand_id
1 'polypeptide(L)'
;MPSLKYLFAAGSSILFFYLLLSRHQMSETSSAFSGAALGISLAADHGTVSTRQRDGTFQDIGRVDGDASYIALVKRLSQVQTRHPSPPYDTMDDQWNDQPRQLWRKVRKSIGLPASSEVAALSSFLQKLVQLAGPCNSVIISYPALPGLYQEDIADSASYLNLLMPAGNHRYPPHEIVAAYAGHGMGLCKSFTNKDQCRKEGLELPVRPTLLAEGTETAVIFHVASMREAIDLASSDLDLSISSGLGSPDAKFIPQHVAQLLRKRYDRLPERPKTITVILTGTKWEGFQTAIKQGVEEAGFEAQILSANAEFVAARGAAELAWRARSLQNGDPEEL
;
A
#
# COMPACT_ATOMS: atom_id res chain seq x y z
N MET A 1 -21.49 -13.98 -32.35
CA MET A 1 -22.76 -14.30 -31.67
C MET A 1 -22.55 -14.08 -30.18
N PRO A 2 -23.21 -13.11 -29.53
CA PRO A 2 -23.05 -12.91 -28.09
C PRO A 2 -23.56 -14.16 -27.36
N SER A 3 -22.72 -14.75 -26.50
CA SER A 3 -23.05 -15.99 -25.80
C SER A 3 -24.32 -15.80 -24.95
N LEU A 4 -25.14 -16.86 -24.83
CA LEU A 4 -26.40 -16.87 -24.07
C LEU A 4 -26.25 -16.41 -22.60
N LYS A 5 -25.01 -16.30 -22.10
CA LYS A 5 -24.65 -15.76 -20.78
C LYS A 5 -25.02 -14.28 -20.58
N TYR A 6 -25.14 -13.49 -21.65
CA TYR A 6 -25.40 -12.03 -21.54
C TYR A 6 -26.87 -11.67 -21.26
N LEU A 7 -27.83 -12.54 -21.60
CA LEU A 7 -29.27 -12.24 -21.46
C LEU A 7 -29.81 -12.42 -20.03
N PHE A 8 -29.22 -13.31 -19.23
CA PHE A 8 -29.65 -13.50 -17.83
C PHE A 8 -29.16 -12.39 -16.87
N ALA A 9 -28.11 -11.65 -17.22
CA ALA A 9 -27.54 -10.60 -16.37
C ALA A 9 -28.38 -9.31 -16.36
N ALA A 10 -29.11 -9.01 -17.45
CA ALA A 10 -29.90 -7.76 -17.54
C ALA A 10 -31.09 -7.72 -16.57
N GLY A 11 -31.65 -8.88 -16.19
CA GLY A 11 -32.79 -8.96 -15.27
C GLY A 11 -32.42 -8.77 -13.79
N SER A 12 -31.21 -9.15 -13.37
CA SER A 12 -30.78 -9.03 -11.97
C SER A 12 -30.28 -7.62 -11.60
N SER A 13 -29.84 -6.82 -12.59
CA SER A 13 -29.36 -5.45 -12.36
C SER A 13 -30.46 -4.45 -11.96
N ILE A 14 -31.71 -4.65 -12.39
CA ILE A 14 -32.81 -3.71 -12.11
C ILE A 14 -33.29 -3.83 -10.66
N LEU A 15 -33.36 -5.04 -10.10
CA LEU A 15 -33.80 -5.24 -8.71
C LEU A 15 -32.76 -4.76 -7.68
N PHE A 16 -31.47 -4.86 -8.02
CA PHE A 16 -30.37 -4.38 -7.17
C PHE A 16 -30.27 -2.85 -7.12
N PHE A 17 -30.62 -2.16 -8.21
CA PHE A 17 -30.58 -0.70 -8.26
C PHE A 17 -31.56 -0.06 -7.25
N TYR A 18 -32.73 -0.67 -7.06
CA TYR A 18 -33.74 -0.19 -6.10
C TYR A 18 -33.38 -0.44 -4.63
N LEU A 19 -32.62 -1.49 -4.32
CA LEU A 19 -32.18 -1.77 -2.94
C LEU A 19 -30.98 -0.91 -2.50
N LEU A 20 -30.17 -0.42 -3.44
CA LEU A 20 -28.99 0.42 -3.16
C LEU A 20 -29.32 1.90 -2.94
N LEU A 21 -30.42 2.42 -3.51
CA LEU A 21 -30.81 3.82 -3.39
C LEU A 21 -31.36 4.23 -2.01
N SER A 22 -31.68 3.29 -1.12
CA SER A 22 -32.31 3.57 0.18
C SER A 22 -31.36 3.69 1.38
N ARG A 23 -30.04 3.72 1.19
CA ARG A 23 -29.10 3.63 2.33
C ARG A 23 -27.85 4.50 2.25
N HIS A 24 -27.95 5.77 1.88
CA HIS A 24 -26.87 6.75 2.09
C HIS A 24 -27.40 8.05 2.71
N GLN A 25 -27.65 7.99 4.01
CA GLN A 25 -27.55 9.15 4.90
C GLN A 25 -26.53 8.76 5.98
N MET A 26 -25.24 8.80 5.63
CA MET A 26 -24.20 8.80 6.65
C MET A 26 -24.26 10.17 7.32
N SER A 27 -24.60 10.15 8.60
CA SER A 27 -24.56 11.30 9.48
C SER A 27 -23.13 11.83 9.56
N GLU A 28 -22.86 12.96 8.92
CA GLU A 28 -21.66 13.76 9.15
C GLU A 28 -21.74 14.36 10.55
N THR A 29 -21.24 13.64 11.55
CA THR A 29 -20.89 14.27 12.83
C THR A 29 -19.59 15.03 12.63
N SER A 30 -19.70 16.32 12.25
CA SER A 30 -18.59 17.26 12.21
C SER A 30 -18.18 17.64 13.64
N SER A 31 -17.38 16.80 14.30
CA SER A 31 -16.61 17.27 15.45
C SER A 31 -15.39 18.04 14.93
N ALA A 32 -15.11 19.19 15.52
CA ALA A 32 -14.02 20.07 15.12
C ALA A 32 -12.68 19.28 15.08
N PHE A 33 -12.12 19.19 13.88
CA PHE A 33 -11.03 18.30 13.50
C PHE A 33 -9.68 18.75 14.07
N SER A 34 -9.37 18.37 15.31
CA SER A 34 -8.09 18.67 15.98
C SER A 34 -7.05 17.54 15.96
N GLY A 35 -7.35 16.38 15.34
CA GLY A 35 -6.46 15.21 15.40
C GLY A 35 -5.26 15.28 14.43
N ALA A 36 -4.17 14.63 14.79
CA ALA A 36 -3.06 14.31 13.90
C ALA A 36 -3.51 13.36 12.77
N ALA A 37 -2.82 13.37 11.63
CA ALA A 37 -3.11 12.43 10.54
C ALA A 37 -2.41 11.09 10.81
N LEU A 38 -3.14 9.98 10.74
CA LEU A 38 -2.61 8.66 11.06
C LEU A 38 -2.07 7.96 9.82
N GLY A 39 -0.85 7.46 9.92
CA GLY A 39 -0.25 6.53 8.97
C GLY A 39 0.00 5.18 9.62
N ILE A 40 -0.48 4.13 8.97
CA ILE A 40 -0.19 2.75 9.35
C ILE A 40 0.64 2.12 8.23
N SER A 41 1.69 1.39 8.57
CA SER A 41 2.37 0.50 7.64
C SER A 41 2.27 -0.93 8.11
N LEU A 42 1.78 -1.81 7.24
CA LEU A 42 1.85 -3.25 7.41
C LEU A 42 3.18 -3.75 6.83
N ALA A 43 3.82 -4.66 7.54
CA ALA A 43 5.04 -5.36 7.14
C ALA A 43 4.81 -6.87 7.20
N ALA A 44 5.79 -7.68 6.77
CA ALA A 44 5.62 -9.13 6.74
C ALA A 44 5.25 -9.78 8.10
N ASP A 45 5.80 -9.29 9.21
CA ASP A 45 5.56 -9.84 10.56
C ASP A 45 5.10 -8.85 11.61
N HIS A 46 4.92 -7.58 11.27
CA HIS A 46 4.45 -6.57 12.21
C HIS A 46 3.72 -5.45 11.47
N GLY A 47 3.24 -4.47 12.23
CA GLY A 47 2.78 -3.20 11.70
C GLY A 47 3.31 -2.05 12.54
N THR A 48 3.52 -0.90 11.93
CA THR A 48 3.99 0.31 12.57
C THR A 48 3.00 1.46 12.40
N VAL A 49 3.03 2.38 13.36
CA VAL A 49 2.11 3.51 13.43
C VAL A 49 2.89 4.78 13.63
N SER A 50 2.63 5.78 12.78
CA SER A 50 3.14 7.13 12.93
C SER A 50 2.01 8.14 12.74
N THR A 51 2.14 9.30 13.37
CA THR A 51 1.23 10.42 13.16
C THR A 51 1.96 11.62 12.60
N ARG A 52 1.27 12.40 11.77
CA ARG A 52 1.73 13.72 11.30
C ARG A 52 0.96 14.82 12.02
N GLN A 53 1.70 15.64 12.75
CA GLN A 53 1.19 16.79 13.47
C GLN A 53 0.98 17.98 12.54
N ARG A 54 0.21 18.98 12.99
CA ARG A 54 -0.07 20.19 12.20
C ARG A 54 1.16 21.04 11.92
N ASP A 55 2.13 21.03 12.83
CA ASP A 55 3.42 21.72 12.68
C ASP A 55 4.36 21.02 11.67
N GLY A 56 3.90 19.92 11.06
CA GLY A 56 4.65 19.13 10.10
C GLY A 56 5.65 18.15 10.70
N THR A 57 5.68 18.02 12.03
CA THR A 57 6.49 17.00 12.70
C THR A 57 5.83 15.63 12.66
N PHE A 58 6.66 14.59 12.77
CA PHE A 58 6.20 13.19 12.86
C PHE A 58 6.42 12.64 14.26
N GLN A 59 5.45 11.89 14.75
CA GLN A 59 5.57 11.11 15.98
C GLN A 59 5.36 9.63 15.66
N ASP A 60 6.40 8.83 15.88
CA ASP A 60 6.32 7.37 15.79
C ASP A 60 5.68 6.83 17.06
N ILE A 61 4.47 6.28 16.95
CA ILE A 61 3.67 5.87 18.10
C ILE A 61 4.14 4.51 18.62
N GLY A 62 4.40 3.58 17.70
CA GLY A 62 4.95 2.28 18.05
C GLY A 62 4.64 1.19 17.03
N ARG A 63 4.93 -0.04 17.45
CA ARG A 63 4.83 -1.26 16.66
C ARG A 63 3.93 -2.28 17.34
N VAL A 64 3.22 -3.05 16.53
CA VAL A 64 2.49 -4.25 16.99
C VAL A 64 3.01 -5.45 16.20
N ASP A 65 3.50 -6.46 16.92
CA ASP A 65 3.91 -7.72 16.30
C ASP A 65 2.70 -8.52 15.81
N GLY A 66 2.88 -9.15 14.66
CA GLY A 66 1.91 -10.03 14.02
C GLY A 66 1.60 -11.23 14.90
N ASP A 67 0.31 -11.44 15.19
CA ASP A 67 -0.12 -12.68 15.82
C ASP A 67 -0.10 -13.85 14.81
N ALA A 68 -0.30 -15.07 15.31
CA ALA A 68 -0.30 -16.26 14.46
C ALA A 68 -1.31 -16.17 13.30
N SER A 69 -2.43 -15.45 13.48
CA SER A 69 -3.43 -15.26 12.44
C SER A 69 -2.93 -14.31 11.34
N TYR A 70 -2.29 -13.20 11.72
CA TYR A 70 -1.68 -12.26 10.78
C TYR A 70 -0.51 -12.90 10.02
N ILE A 71 0.40 -13.59 10.72
CA ILE A 71 1.54 -14.27 10.07
C ILE A 71 1.05 -15.34 9.09
N ALA A 72 0.04 -16.12 9.47
CA ALA A 72 -0.57 -17.11 8.58
C ALA A 72 -1.24 -16.46 7.36
N LEU A 73 -1.88 -15.29 7.54
CA LEU A 73 -2.44 -14.50 6.45
C LEU A 73 -1.36 -14.05 5.48
N VAL A 74 -0.34 -13.34 5.95
CA VAL A 74 0.76 -12.83 5.11
C VAL A 74 1.45 -13.96 4.34
N LYS A 75 1.77 -15.06 5.03
CA LYS A 75 2.38 -16.24 4.40
C LYS A 75 1.51 -16.87 3.31
N ARG A 76 0.19 -16.82 3.46
CA ARG A 76 -0.74 -17.32 2.45
C ARG A 76 -0.79 -16.34 1.27
N LEU A 77 -0.95 -15.05 1.52
CA LEU A 77 -1.04 -14.01 0.48
C LEU A 77 0.27 -13.81 -0.29
N SER A 78 1.41 -14.26 0.25
CA SER A 78 2.69 -14.27 -0.47
C SER A 78 2.74 -15.32 -1.59
N GLN A 79 1.84 -16.30 -1.60
CA GLN A 79 1.81 -17.38 -2.58
C GLN A 79 1.14 -16.92 -3.88
N VAL A 80 1.77 -17.19 -5.02
CA VAL A 80 1.24 -16.83 -6.36
C VAL A 80 -0.14 -17.45 -6.61
N GLN A 81 -0.44 -18.59 -6.01
CA GLN A 81 -1.72 -19.29 -6.13
C GLN A 81 -2.90 -18.53 -5.47
N THR A 82 -2.62 -17.55 -4.62
CA THR A 82 -3.66 -16.71 -4.01
C THR A 82 -4.09 -15.54 -4.90
N ARG A 83 -3.44 -15.37 -6.06
CA ARG A 83 -3.85 -14.36 -7.03
C ARG A 83 -5.26 -14.65 -7.52
N HIS A 84 -6.06 -13.61 -7.61
CA HIS A 84 -7.36 -13.61 -8.28
C HIS A 84 -7.53 -12.32 -9.09
N PRO A 85 -8.44 -12.30 -10.08
CA PRO A 85 -8.85 -11.06 -10.73
C PRO A 85 -9.31 -10.03 -9.68
N SER A 86 -8.83 -8.80 -9.78
CA SER A 86 -9.23 -7.70 -8.92
C SER A 86 -9.17 -6.37 -9.68
N PRO A 87 -9.94 -5.36 -9.27
CA PRO A 87 -9.86 -4.04 -9.90
C PRO A 87 -8.48 -3.37 -9.70
N PRO A 88 -7.99 -2.58 -10.66
CA PRO A 88 -8.54 -2.41 -12.02
C PRO A 88 -8.30 -3.67 -12.86
N TYR A 89 -9.33 -4.09 -13.60
CA TYR A 89 -9.25 -5.28 -14.43
C TYR A 89 -8.53 -4.98 -15.76
N ASP A 90 -7.62 -5.86 -16.16
CA ASP A 90 -6.93 -5.78 -17.45
C ASP A 90 -7.86 -6.10 -18.62
N THR A 91 -8.82 -7.02 -18.40
CA THR A 91 -9.79 -7.46 -19.42
C THR A 91 -11.22 -7.49 -18.89
N MET A 92 -12.20 -7.49 -19.81
CA MET A 92 -13.60 -7.72 -19.45
C MET A 92 -13.85 -9.14 -18.90
N ASP A 93 -13.05 -10.12 -19.32
CA ASP A 93 -13.16 -11.49 -18.82
C ASP A 93 -12.75 -11.57 -17.36
N ASP A 94 -11.68 -10.87 -16.95
CA ASP A 94 -11.27 -10.75 -15.55
C ASP A 94 -12.39 -10.16 -14.70
N GLN A 95 -13.00 -9.07 -15.18
CA GLN A 95 -14.14 -8.45 -14.50
C GLN A 95 -15.31 -9.41 -14.33
N TRP A 96 -15.60 -10.21 -15.36
CA TRP A 96 -16.74 -11.13 -15.36
C TRP A 96 -16.50 -12.33 -14.44
N ASN A 97 -15.28 -12.87 -14.49
CA ASN A 97 -14.83 -13.96 -13.62
C ASN A 97 -14.82 -13.54 -12.15
N ASP A 98 -14.63 -12.25 -11.86
CA ASP A 98 -14.63 -11.71 -10.50
C ASP A 98 -16.02 -11.38 -9.93
N GLN A 99 -17.05 -11.23 -10.78
CA GLN A 99 -18.40 -10.83 -10.33
C GLN A 99 -18.96 -11.68 -9.19
N PRO A 100 -18.86 -13.03 -9.21
CA PRO A 100 -19.37 -13.85 -8.11
C PRO A 100 -18.71 -13.54 -6.78
N ARG A 101 -17.39 -13.34 -6.78
CA ARG A 101 -16.62 -12.98 -5.58
C ARG A 101 -17.04 -11.60 -5.07
N GLN A 102 -17.14 -10.62 -5.95
CA GLN A 102 -17.58 -9.26 -5.61
C GLN A 102 -19.00 -9.22 -5.05
N LEU A 103 -19.92 -9.99 -5.63
CA LEU A 103 -21.29 -10.10 -5.13
C LEU A 103 -21.31 -10.70 -3.72
N TRP A 104 -20.56 -11.78 -3.48
CA TRP A 104 -20.46 -12.41 -2.17
C TRP A 104 -19.88 -11.45 -1.10
N ARG A 105 -18.82 -10.70 -1.45
CA ARG A 105 -18.26 -9.65 -0.58
C ARG A 105 -19.31 -8.61 -0.21
N LYS A 106 -20.07 -8.12 -1.18
CA LYS A 106 -21.16 -7.14 -0.95
C LYS A 106 -22.24 -7.70 -0.03
N VAL A 107 -22.67 -8.94 -0.23
CA VAL A 107 -23.65 -9.62 0.64
C VAL A 107 -23.12 -9.68 2.09
N ARG A 108 -21.88 -10.14 2.30
CA ARG A 108 -21.28 -10.20 3.63
C ARG A 108 -21.22 -8.84 4.32
N LYS A 109 -20.77 -7.80 3.60
CA LYS A 109 -20.76 -6.42 4.12
C LYS A 109 -22.16 -5.92 4.48
N SER A 110 -23.18 -6.27 3.69
CA SER A 110 -24.56 -5.83 3.93
C SER A 110 -25.16 -6.36 5.24
N ILE A 111 -24.65 -7.48 5.75
CA ILE A 111 -25.04 -8.09 7.03
C ILE A 111 -24.03 -7.83 8.16
N GLY A 112 -23.10 -6.88 7.96
CA GLY A 112 -22.12 -6.49 8.99
C GLY A 112 -20.97 -7.46 9.19
N LEU A 113 -20.71 -8.37 8.24
CA LEU A 113 -19.56 -9.27 8.29
C LEU A 113 -18.37 -8.72 7.48
N PRO A 114 -17.12 -9.10 7.84
CA PRO A 114 -15.96 -8.85 7.00
C PRO A 114 -16.15 -9.41 5.58
N ALA A 115 -15.66 -8.69 4.56
CA ALA A 115 -15.86 -9.05 3.16
C ALA A 115 -15.31 -10.45 2.81
N SER A 116 -14.26 -10.89 3.49
CA SER A 116 -13.70 -12.25 3.43
C SER A 116 -13.07 -12.65 4.77
N SER A 117 -12.52 -13.86 4.88
CA SER A 117 -11.75 -14.28 6.05
C SER A 117 -10.39 -13.56 6.12
N GLU A 118 -9.79 -13.23 4.98
CA GLU A 118 -8.58 -12.38 4.89
C GLU A 118 -8.85 -11.01 5.51
N VAL A 119 -9.94 -10.35 5.10
CA VAL A 119 -10.35 -9.06 5.65
C VAL A 119 -10.65 -9.16 7.14
N ALA A 120 -11.20 -10.27 7.63
CA ALA A 120 -11.42 -10.49 9.05
C ALA A 120 -10.12 -10.52 9.86
N ALA A 121 -9.14 -11.31 9.41
CA ALA A 121 -7.82 -11.42 10.04
C ALA A 121 -7.06 -10.08 9.97
N LEU A 122 -7.08 -9.41 8.82
CA LEU A 122 -6.45 -8.11 8.62
C LEU A 122 -7.08 -7.03 9.52
N SER A 123 -8.41 -6.98 9.62
CA SER A 123 -9.10 -6.01 10.46
C SER A 123 -8.81 -6.22 11.95
N SER A 124 -8.71 -7.48 12.40
CA SER A 124 -8.32 -7.81 13.77
C SER A 124 -6.94 -7.26 14.11
N PHE A 125 -5.98 -7.40 13.18
CA PHE A 125 -4.64 -6.86 13.36
C PHE A 125 -4.62 -5.32 13.32
N LEU A 126 -5.27 -4.71 12.34
CA LEU A 126 -5.40 -3.25 12.22
C LEU A 126 -6.06 -2.62 13.44
N GLN A 127 -7.03 -3.29 14.07
CA GLN A 127 -7.66 -2.78 15.28
C GLN A 127 -6.65 -2.56 16.41
N LYS A 128 -5.65 -3.44 16.56
CA LYS A 128 -4.58 -3.29 17.56
C LYS A 128 -3.71 -2.07 17.25
N LEU A 129 -3.38 -1.84 15.98
CA LEU A 129 -2.60 -0.69 15.53
C LEU A 129 -3.37 0.64 15.75
N VAL A 130 -4.67 0.65 15.49
CA VAL A 130 -5.53 1.82 15.76
C VAL A 130 -5.66 2.08 17.26
N GLN A 131 -5.83 1.03 18.08
CA GLN A 131 -5.84 1.17 19.53
C GLN A 131 -4.54 1.76 20.08
N LEU A 132 -3.40 1.39 19.49
CA LEU A 132 -2.09 1.95 19.83
C LEU A 132 -2.00 3.45 19.52
N ALA A 133 -2.58 3.89 18.39
CA ALA A 133 -2.64 5.30 17.98
C ALA A 133 -3.54 6.18 18.86
N GLY A 134 -4.56 5.57 19.47
CA GLY A 134 -5.67 6.29 20.09
C GLY A 134 -6.68 6.84 19.06
N PRO A 135 -7.60 7.72 19.48
CA PRO A 135 -8.65 8.25 18.61
C PRO A 135 -8.06 8.98 17.39
N CYS A 136 -8.42 8.53 16.19
CA CYS A 136 -8.00 9.14 14.93
C CYS A 136 -9.19 9.27 13.97
N ASN A 137 -9.19 10.35 13.19
CA ASN A 137 -10.31 10.66 12.29
C ASN A 137 -10.04 10.26 10.84
N SER A 138 -8.77 10.06 10.46
CA SER A 138 -8.37 9.72 9.09
C SER A 138 -7.12 8.88 9.12
N VAL A 139 -7.09 7.81 8.32
CA VAL A 139 -5.96 6.90 8.23
C VAL A 139 -5.59 6.63 6.78
N ILE A 140 -4.29 6.55 6.50
CA ILE A 140 -3.80 5.84 5.32
C ILE A 140 -3.02 4.62 5.79
N ILE A 141 -3.30 3.50 5.14
CA ILE A 141 -2.71 2.20 5.44
C ILE A 141 -1.86 1.82 4.24
N SER A 142 -0.54 1.75 4.44
CA SER A 142 0.37 1.13 3.49
C SER A 142 0.54 -0.35 3.77
N TYR A 143 0.80 -1.11 2.71
CA TYR A 143 0.88 -2.57 2.79
C TYR A 143 1.97 -3.13 1.87
N PRO A 144 2.56 -4.28 2.22
CA PRO A 144 3.65 -4.84 1.44
C PRO A 144 3.08 -5.36 0.11
N ALA A 145 3.89 -5.29 -0.94
CA ALA A 145 3.51 -5.86 -2.24
C ALA A 145 3.47 -7.39 -2.12
N LEU A 146 2.29 -7.97 -1.93
CA LEU A 146 2.08 -9.42 -1.89
C LEU A 146 1.16 -9.83 -3.05
N PRO A 147 1.40 -10.98 -3.71
CA PRO A 147 0.59 -11.43 -4.83
C PRO A 147 -0.92 -11.47 -4.57
N GLY A 148 -1.34 -11.87 -3.37
CA GLY A 148 -2.75 -12.00 -3.00
C GLY A 148 -3.30 -10.90 -2.10
N LEU A 149 -2.53 -9.84 -1.80
CA LEU A 149 -3.02 -8.72 -0.99
C LEU A 149 -3.40 -7.54 -1.89
N TYR A 150 -4.69 -7.23 -1.95
CA TYR A 150 -5.22 -6.22 -2.85
C TYR A 150 -5.67 -4.97 -2.11
N GLN A 151 -5.68 -3.85 -2.83
CA GLN A 151 -6.17 -2.55 -2.35
C GLN A 151 -7.60 -2.63 -1.79
N GLU A 152 -8.45 -3.47 -2.40
CA GLU A 152 -9.83 -3.68 -1.94
C GLU A 152 -9.90 -4.37 -0.57
N ASP A 153 -8.93 -5.21 -0.20
CA ASP A 153 -8.90 -5.85 1.11
C ASP A 153 -8.50 -4.84 2.20
N ILE A 154 -7.55 -3.96 1.90
CA ILE A 154 -7.17 -2.84 2.78
C ILE A 154 -8.36 -1.90 2.99
N ALA A 155 -9.03 -1.50 1.91
CA ALA A 155 -10.19 -0.62 1.97
C ALA A 155 -11.38 -1.27 2.70
N ASP A 156 -11.67 -2.55 2.45
CA ASP A 156 -12.73 -3.28 3.14
C ASP A 156 -12.41 -3.47 4.63
N SER A 157 -11.14 -3.68 5.00
CA SER A 157 -10.73 -3.73 6.41
C SER A 157 -10.89 -2.39 7.12
N ALA A 158 -10.48 -1.29 6.48
CA ALA A 158 -10.71 0.05 7.04
C ALA A 158 -12.19 0.35 7.19
N SER A 159 -13.01 0.04 6.17
CA SER A 159 -14.46 0.21 6.22
C SER A 159 -15.11 -0.63 7.32
N TYR A 160 -14.67 -1.88 7.52
CA TYR A 160 -15.18 -2.75 8.58
C TYR A 160 -14.87 -2.19 9.99
N LEU A 161 -13.75 -1.49 10.15
CA LEU A 161 -13.36 -0.81 11.38
C LEU A 161 -13.92 0.61 11.51
N ASN A 162 -14.75 1.07 10.58
CA ASN A 162 -15.25 2.45 10.50
C ASN A 162 -14.14 3.51 10.44
N LEU A 163 -13.01 3.17 9.81
CA LEU A 163 -11.92 4.10 9.60
C LEU A 163 -12.14 4.89 8.31
N LEU A 164 -12.07 6.22 8.40
CA LEU A 164 -12.11 7.07 7.21
C LEU A 164 -10.75 7.04 6.50
N MET A 165 -10.75 6.53 5.27
CA MET A 165 -9.60 6.59 4.38
C MET A 165 -9.78 7.74 3.37
N PRO A 166 -9.09 8.88 3.54
CA PRO A 166 -9.25 9.99 2.63
C PRO A 166 -8.62 9.64 1.27
N ALA A 167 -9.37 9.86 0.18
CA ALA A 167 -8.89 9.56 -1.16
C ALA A 167 -7.79 10.53 -1.65
N GLY A 168 -7.74 11.77 -1.18
CA GLY A 168 -6.72 12.75 -1.56
C GLY A 168 -6.38 12.76 -3.07
N ASN A 169 -5.08 12.81 -3.38
CA ASN A 169 -4.55 12.56 -4.73
C ASN A 169 -4.26 11.07 -5.00
N HIS A 170 -4.47 10.20 -4.01
CA HIS A 170 -4.18 8.76 -4.08
C HIS A 170 -5.49 8.00 -4.10
N ARG A 171 -5.95 7.61 -5.29
CA ARG A 171 -7.22 6.89 -5.45
C ARG A 171 -7.28 5.57 -4.67
N TYR A 172 -6.11 5.06 -4.26
CA TYR A 172 -5.95 3.76 -3.65
C TYR A 172 -5.02 3.82 -2.42
N PRO A 173 -5.18 2.89 -1.46
CA PRO A 173 -4.19 2.70 -0.42
C PRO A 173 -2.81 2.45 -1.07
N PRO A 174 -1.75 3.12 -0.62
CA PRO A 174 -0.44 3.00 -1.24
C PRO A 174 0.23 1.67 -0.88
N HIS A 175 0.90 1.03 -1.83
CA HIS A 175 1.90 0.02 -1.48
C HIS A 175 3.02 0.66 -0.65
N GLU A 176 3.71 -0.17 0.12
CA GLU A 176 4.81 0.25 0.99
C GLU A 176 5.89 1.06 0.27
N ILE A 177 6.24 0.73 -0.99
CA ILE A 177 7.24 1.49 -1.75
C ILE A 177 6.82 2.95 -1.93
N VAL A 178 5.54 3.21 -2.17
CA VAL A 178 4.98 4.54 -2.37
C VAL A 178 4.99 5.32 -1.07
N ALA A 179 4.55 4.66 0.01
CA ALA A 179 4.54 5.27 1.34
C ALA A 179 5.96 5.57 1.82
N ALA A 180 6.91 4.62 1.72
CA ALA A 180 8.29 4.84 2.10
C ALA A 180 8.98 5.92 1.24
N TYR A 181 8.64 6.02 -0.06
CA TYR A 181 9.09 7.10 -0.93
C TYR A 181 8.63 8.48 -0.40
N ALA A 182 7.35 8.60 -0.05
CA ALA A 182 6.80 9.81 0.59
C ALA A 182 7.44 10.08 1.96
N GLY A 183 7.71 9.05 2.75
CA GLY A 183 8.33 9.16 4.08
C GLY A 183 9.74 9.73 4.04
N HIS A 184 10.44 9.57 2.92
CA HIS A 184 11.72 10.24 2.63
C HIS A 184 11.56 11.64 1.99
N GLY A 185 10.34 12.18 1.94
CA GLY A 185 10.04 13.47 1.33
C GLY A 185 10.13 13.47 -0.20
N MET A 186 10.13 12.29 -0.84
CA MET A 186 10.24 12.17 -2.28
C MET A 186 8.86 12.02 -2.92
N GLY A 187 8.74 12.45 -4.18
CA GLY A 187 7.50 12.25 -4.95
C GLY A 187 6.34 13.12 -4.51
N LEU A 188 6.59 14.14 -3.69
CA LEU A 188 5.59 15.05 -3.16
C LEU A 188 5.68 16.39 -3.89
N CYS A 189 4.56 16.88 -4.41
CA CYS A 189 4.43 18.25 -4.90
C CYS A 189 4.40 19.24 -3.72
N LYS A 190 4.88 20.46 -3.92
CA LYS A 190 4.80 21.56 -2.95
C LYS A 190 3.38 22.10 -2.87
N SER A 191 2.77 22.38 -4.02
CA SER A 191 1.45 23.01 -4.12
C SER A 191 0.31 22.00 -4.04
N PHE A 192 0.32 21.10 -3.04
CA PHE A 192 -0.60 19.96 -3.00
C PHE A 192 -2.07 20.32 -2.83
N THR A 193 -2.38 21.51 -2.33
CA THR A 193 -3.74 22.08 -2.24
C THR A 193 -4.26 22.56 -3.60
N ASN A 194 -3.37 22.89 -4.54
CA ASN A 194 -3.70 23.27 -5.91
C ASN A 194 -3.43 22.09 -6.85
N LYS A 195 -4.49 21.38 -7.22
CA LYS A 195 -4.39 20.16 -8.04
C LYS A 195 -3.66 20.36 -9.37
N ASP A 196 -3.89 21.48 -10.05
CA ASP A 196 -3.27 21.75 -11.35
C ASP A 196 -1.79 22.09 -11.22
N GLN A 197 -1.43 22.88 -10.21
CA GLN A 197 -0.03 23.21 -9.92
C GLN A 197 0.73 21.98 -9.40
N CYS A 198 0.14 21.20 -8.49
CA CYS A 198 0.70 19.94 -8.02
C CYS A 198 0.97 18.98 -9.18
N ARG A 199 0.05 18.88 -10.15
CA ARG A 199 0.24 18.06 -11.35
C ARG A 199 1.42 18.54 -12.19
N LYS A 200 1.59 19.86 -12.37
CA LYS A 200 2.74 20.41 -13.10
C LYS A 200 4.06 20.09 -12.38
N GLU A 201 4.12 20.34 -11.08
CA GLU A 201 5.28 20.02 -10.25
C GLU A 201 5.61 18.52 -10.30
N GLY A 202 4.59 17.65 -10.20
CA GLY A 202 4.73 16.20 -10.31
C GLY A 202 5.33 15.75 -11.64
N LEU A 203 4.96 16.41 -12.76
CA LEU A 203 5.54 16.13 -14.07
C LEU A 203 7.01 16.57 -14.18
N GLU A 204 7.45 17.54 -13.38
CA GLU A 204 8.84 18.01 -13.33
C GLU A 204 9.73 17.20 -12.37
N LEU A 205 9.13 16.37 -11.50
CA LEU A 205 9.89 15.48 -10.62
C LEU A 205 10.71 14.47 -11.43
N PRO A 206 11.94 14.14 -10.99
CA PRO A 206 12.76 13.16 -11.67
C PRO A 206 12.18 11.74 -11.50
N VAL A 207 12.22 10.95 -12.58
CA VAL A 207 11.91 9.52 -12.53
C VAL A 207 13.11 8.79 -11.93
N ARG A 208 12.89 8.05 -10.84
CA ARG A 208 13.91 7.29 -10.13
C ARG A 208 13.62 5.78 -10.24
N PRO A 209 14.52 4.99 -10.84
CA PRO A 209 14.53 3.54 -10.67
C PRO A 209 14.67 3.23 -9.18
N THR A 210 13.66 2.62 -8.58
CA THR A 210 13.56 2.42 -7.13
C THR A 210 13.41 0.94 -6.81
N LEU A 211 14.19 0.47 -5.84
CA LEU A 211 14.07 -0.83 -5.19
C LEU A 211 13.67 -0.60 -3.74
N LEU A 212 12.48 -1.05 -3.36
CA LEU A 212 12.15 -1.27 -1.95
C LEU A 212 12.68 -2.66 -1.55
N ALA A 213 13.38 -2.71 -0.42
CA ALA A 213 13.79 -3.93 0.23
C ALA A 213 13.32 -3.92 1.68
N GLU A 214 12.24 -4.65 1.96
CA GLU A 214 11.76 -4.91 3.32
C GLU A 214 12.52 -6.11 3.87
N GLY A 215 13.19 -5.93 5.00
CA GLY A 215 13.79 -7.02 5.77
C GLY A 215 13.10 -7.16 7.10
N THR A 216 12.58 -8.35 7.41
CA THR A 216 12.01 -8.67 8.72
C THR A 216 12.54 -10.00 9.24
N GLU A 217 12.25 -10.35 10.48
CA GLU A 217 12.71 -11.63 11.07
C GLU A 217 12.22 -12.86 10.30
N THR A 218 11.07 -12.74 9.62
CA THR A 218 10.40 -13.87 8.96
C THR A 218 10.43 -13.81 7.44
N ALA A 219 10.74 -12.66 6.83
CA ALA A 219 10.71 -12.51 5.39
C ALA A 219 11.65 -11.43 4.87
N VAL A 220 11.98 -11.54 3.58
CA VAL A 220 12.53 -10.43 2.80
C VAL A 220 11.66 -10.25 1.56
N ILE A 221 11.21 -9.01 1.33
CA ILE A 221 10.33 -8.63 0.24
C ILE A 221 11.04 -7.57 -0.61
N PHE A 222 11.09 -7.80 -1.92
CA PHE A 222 11.62 -6.85 -2.89
C PHE A 222 10.55 -6.37 -3.83
N HIS A 223 10.46 -5.05 -4.00
CA HIS A 223 9.56 -4.42 -4.95
C HIS A 223 10.33 -3.40 -5.79
N VAL A 224 10.38 -3.61 -7.11
CA VAL A 224 11.04 -2.69 -8.05
C VAL A 224 9.99 -1.90 -8.83
N ALA A 225 10.14 -0.57 -8.83
CA ALA A 225 9.30 0.34 -9.60
C ALA A 225 10.09 1.54 -10.10
N SER A 226 9.63 2.18 -11.17
CA SER A 226 10.12 3.50 -11.59
C SER A 226 9.23 4.57 -11.00
N MET A 227 9.75 5.30 -10.01
CA MET A 227 8.98 6.23 -9.19
C MET A 227 9.23 7.67 -9.62
N ARG A 228 8.16 8.42 -9.89
CA ARG A 228 8.22 9.87 -10.10
C ARG A 228 7.55 10.60 -8.94
N GLU A 229 6.29 10.25 -8.74
CA GLU A 229 5.43 10.77 -7.68
C GLU A 229 5.22 9.67 -6.63
N ALA A 230 4.88 10.06 -5.41
CA ALA A 230 4.43 9.13 -4.37
C ALA A 230 2.96 8.78 -4.57
N ILE A 231 2.58 8.39 -5.79
CA ILE A 231 1.23 8.02 -6.16
C ILE A 231 1.25 6.57 -6.64
N ASP A 232 0.34 5.77 -6.11
CA ASP A 232 0.12 4.41 -6.56
C ASP A 232 -0.84 4.41 -7.75
N LEU A 233 -0.33 4.02 -8.91
CA LEU A 233 -1.17 3.64 -10.04
C LEU A 233 -1.42 2.15 -9.83
N ALA A 234 -2.68 1.76 -9.61
CA ALA A 234 -3.07 0.37 -9.39
C ALA A 234 -2.64 -0.53 -10.57
N SER A 235 -1.37 -0.93 -10.54
CA SER A 235 -0.67 -1.60 -11.62
C SER A 235 -0.60 -3.08 -11.29
N SER A 236 -0.97 -3.90 -12.26
CA SER A 236 -0.91 -5.36 -12.17
C SER A 236 0.53 -5.90 -12.26
N ASP A 237 1.45 -5.12 -12.85
CA ASP A 237 2.86 -5.50 -13.03
C ASP A 237 3.72 -5.14 -11.81
N LEU A 238 3.58 -5.93 -10.74
CA LEU A 238 4.52 -5.90 -9.62
C LEU A 238 5.71 -6.83 -9.94
N ASP A 239 6.88 -6.24 -10.23
CA ASP A 239 8.16 -6.97 -10.25
C ASP A 239 8.58 -7.25 -8.80
N LEU A 240 8.02 -8.35 -8.30
CA LEU A 240 8.05 -8.78 -6.91
C LEU A 240 8.90 -10.04 -6.77
N SER A 241 9.77 -10.03 -5.76
CA SER A 241 10.46 -11.23 -5.29
C SER A 241 10.27 -11.35 -3.78
N ILE A 242 9.76 -12.50 -3.34
CA ILE A 242 9.56 -12.81 -1.92
C ILE A 242 10.36 -14.06 -1.61
N SER A 243 11.34 -13.96 -0.71
CA SER A 243 11.95 -15.13 -0.11
C SER A 243 11.17 -15.47 1.17
N SER A 244 10.14 -16.31 1.04
CA SER A 244 9.39 -16.82 2.19
C SER A 244 9.92 -18.21 2.57
N GLY A 245 10.85 -18.25 3.51
CA GLY A 245 11.13 -19.41 4.34
C GLY A 245 10.95 -18.98 5.78
N LEU A 246 10.21 -19.73 6.59
CA LEU A 246 10.09 -19.47 8.03
C LEU A 246 11.48 -19.67 8.68
N GLY A 247 12.29 -18.63 8.67
CA GLY A 247 13.68 -18.60 9.12
C GLY A 247 14.39 -17.42 8.46
N SER A 248 15.11 -16.62 9.24
CA SER A 248 15.87 -15.45 8.77
C SER A 248 16.54 -15.76 7.43
N PRO A 249 16.10 -15.16 6.31
CA PRO A 249 16.67 -15.41 5.00
C PRO A 249 18.18 -15.24 5.07
N ASP A 250 18.90 -16.31 4.73
CA ASP A 250 20.36 -16.31 4.78
C ASP A 250 20.86 -15.16 3.87
N ALA A 251 21.48 -14.17 4.52
CA ALA A 251 21.95 -12.94 3.89
C ALA A 251 22.85 -13.21 2.67
N LYS A 252 23.42 -14.41 2.57
CA LYS A 252 24.21 -14.86 1.41
C LYS A 252 23.41 -14.94 0.10
N PHE A 253 22.10 -15.19 0.15
CA PHE A 253 21.29 -15.30 -1.07
C PHE A 253 20.69 -13.96 -1.51
N ILE A 254 20.64 -12.97 -0.63
CA ILE A 254 20.06 -11.65 -0.90
C ILE A 254 20.71 -10.97 -2.11
N PRO A 255 22.06 -10.89 -2.23
CA PRO A 255 22.70 -10.21 -3.37
C PRO A 255 22.28 -10.81 -4.71
N GLN A 256 22.25 -12.14 -4.81
CA GLN A 256 21.88 -12.85 -6.03
C GLN A 256 20.42 -12.56 -6.44
N HIS A 257 19.49 -12.56 -5.49
CA HIS A 257 18.07 -12.28 -5.76
C HIS A 257 17.87 -10.83 -6.22
N VAL A 258 18.50 -9.87 -5.53
CA VAL A 258 18.47 -8.46 -5.93
C VAL A 258 19.05 -8.29 -7.32
N ALA A 259 20.18 -8.92 -7.60
CA ALA A 259 20.83 -8.79 -8.91
C ALA A 259 19.97 -9.36 -10.03
N GLN A 260 19.36 -10.52 -9.82
CA GLN A 260 18.43 -11.13 -10.78
C GLN A 260 17.20 -10.27 -11.03
N LEU A 261 16.60 -9.71 -9.97
CA LEU A 261 15.42 -8.86 -10.06
C LEU A 261 15.70 -7.58 -10.88
N LEU A 262 16.81 -6.91 -10.60
CA LEU A 262 17.20 -5.69 -11.32
C LEU A 262 17.57 -5.97 -12.79
N ARG A 263 18.29 -7.07 -13.05
CA ARG A 263 18.60 -7.50 -14.42
C ARG A 263 17.34 -7.83 -15.22
N LYS A 264 16.41 -8.60 -14.64
CA LYS A 264 15.10 -8.90 -15.26
C LYS A 264 14.37 -7.62 -15.67
N ARG A 265 14.39 -6.59 -14.81
CA ARG A 265 13.72 -5.31 -15.05
C ARG A 265 14.42 -4.47 -16.12
N TYR A 266 15.75 -4.33 -16.03
CA TYR A 266 16.47 -3.25 -16.72
C TYR A 266 17.36 -3.72 -17.89
N ASP A 267 17.70 -5.00 -18.01
CA ASP A 267 18.62 -5.47 -19.08
C ASP A 267 18.00 -5.36 -20.49
N ARG A 268 16.67 -5.24 -20.58
CA ARG A 268 15.95 -5.08 -21.85
C ARG A 268 15.77 -3.63 -22.28
N LEU A 269 16.18 -2.66 -21.45
CA LEU A 269 16.07 -1.25 -21.78
C LEU A 269 17.21 -0.82 -22.70
N PRO A 270 16.94 0.07 -23.69
CA PRO A 270 17.98 0.59 -24.58
C PRO A 270 19.03 1.41 -23.81
N GLU A 271 18.59 2.11 -22.75
CA GLU A 271 19.45 2.84 -21.83
C GLU A 271 19.18 2.36 -20.41
N ARG A 272 20.19 1.73 -19.81
CA ARG A 272 20.12 1.26 -18.43
C ARG A 272 20.31 2.43 -17.47
N PRO A 273 19.58 2.46 -16.34
CA PRO A 273 19.88 3.45 -15.31
C PRO A 273 21.28 3.23 -14.76
N LYS A 274 21.95 4.30 -14.35
CA LYS A 274 23.25 4.22 -13.69
C LYS A 274 23.10 3.93 -12.19
N THR A 275 22.10 4.56 -11.57
CA THR A 275 21.85 4.53 -10.14
C THR A 275 20.47 3.96 -9.85
N ILE A 276 20.39 3.08 -8.85
CA ILE A 276 19.15 2.59 -8.26
C ILE A 276 18.97 3.25 -6.89
N THR A 277 17.84 3.91 -6.68
CA THR A 277 17.43 4.37 -5.35
C THR A 277 16.93 3.15 -4.57
N VAL A 278 17.57 2.84 -3.44
CA VAL A 278 17.23 1.71 -2.58
C VAL A 278 16.58 2.23 -1.31
N ILE A 279 15.35 1.80 -1.03
CA ILE A 279 14.65 2.14 0.21
C ILE A 279 14.61 0.89 1.08
N LEU A 280 15.20 0.98 2.28
CA LEU A 280 15.17 -0.10 3.25
C LEU A 280 14.03 0.12 4.24
N THR A 281 13.20 -0.90 4.41
CA THR A 281 12.12 -0.93 5.40
C THR A 281 12.18 -2.19 6.27
N GLY A 282 11.36 -2.23 7.33
CA GLY A 282 11.30 -3.34 8.27
C GLY A 282 12.34 -3.26 9.41
N THR A 283 12.68 -4.42 9.98
CA THR A 283 13.63 -4.51 11.09
C THR A 283 15.06 -4.50 10.62
N LYS A 284 15.91 -3.71 11.29
CA LYS A 284 17.35 -3.73 11.02
C LYS A 284 17.96 -4.99 11.62
N TRP A 285 18.50 -5.87 10.78
CA TRP A 285 19.46 -6.88 11.21
C TRP A 285 20.84 -6.64 10.59
N GLU A 286 21.85 -7.29 11.16
CA GLU A 286 23.24 -7.18 10.72
C GLU A 286 23.40 -7.67 9.27
N GLY A 287 24.17 -6.93 8.47
CA GLY A 287 24.51 -7.33 7.09
C GLY A 287 23.43 -7.11 6.03
N PHE A 288 22.17 -6.80 6.37
CA PHE A 288 21.10 -6.61 5.36
C PHE A 288 21.46 -5.56 4.32
N GLN A 289 21.77 -4.34 4.79
CA GLN A 289 22.09 -3.21 3.92
C GLN A 289 23.31 -3.51 3.03
N THR A 290 24.32 -4.21 3.57
CA THR A 290 25.50 -4.63 2.83
C THR A 290 25.13 -5.63 1.73
N ALA A 291 24.30 -6.62 2.04
CA ALA A 291 23.84 -7.62 1.07
C ALA A 291 22.99 -7.00 -0.05
N ILE A 292 22.11 -6.05 0.28
CA ILE A 292 21.35 -5.29 -0.72
C ILE A 292 22.28 -4.48 -1.62
N LYS A 293 23.22 -3.75 -1.02
CA LYS A 293 24.22 -2.95 -1.76
C LYS A 293 24.99 -3.83 -2.74
N GLN A 294 25.51 -4.96 -2.25
CA GLN A 294 26.24 -5.92 -3.06
C GLN A 294 25.40 -6.43 -4.24
N GLY A 295 24.13 -6.78 -4.02
CA GLY A 295 23.25 -7.24 -5.10
C GLY A 295 22.98 -6.18 -6.18
N VAL A 296 22.86 -4.91 -5.79
CA VAL A 296 22.72 -3.79 -6.73
C VAL A 296 24.00 -3.62 -7.56
N GLU A 297 25.16 -3.66 -6.90
CA GLU A 297 26.48 -3.51 -7.54
C GLU A 297 26.80 -4.71 -8.46
N GLU A 298 26.47 -5.93 -8.06
CA GLU A 298 26.60 -7.14 -8.88
C GLU A 298 25.72 -7.08 -10.14
N ALA A 299 24.57 -6.43 -10.09
CA ALA A 299 23.76 -6.18 -11.27
C ALA A 299 24.35 -5.11 -12.20
N GLY A 300 25.41 -4.41 -11.80
CA GLY A 300 26.07 -3.36 -12.58
C GLY A 300 25.46 -1.98 -12.38
N PHE A 301 24.91 -1.69 -11.19
CA PHE A 301 24.31 -0.40 -10.84
C PHE A 301 24.97 0.21 -9.61
N GLU A 302 24.91 1.54 -9.49
CA GLU A 302 25.24 2.25 -8.25
C GLU A 302 24.04 2.25 -7.29
N ALA A 303 24.28 2.03 -6.00
CA ALA A 303 23.22 2.03 -4.98
C ALA A 303 23.15 3.37 -4.23
N GLN A 304 22.02 4.06 -4.32
CA GLN A 304 21.69 5.18 -3.44
C GLN A 304 20.76 4.69 -2.31
N ILE A 305 21.33 4.36 -1.16
CA ILE A 305 20.60 3.71 -0.05
C ILE A 305 19.97 4.74 0.88
N LEU A 306 18.67 4.58 1.13
CA LEU A 306 17.87 5.34 2.08
C LEU A 306 17.42 4.37 3.19
N SER A 307 17.94 4.57 4.41
CA SER A 307 17.69 3.67 5.57
C SER A 307 17.39 4.42 6.88
N ALA A 308 17.18 5.74 6.79
CA ALA A 308 16.77 6.56 7.91
C ALA A 308 15.37 6.13 8.37
N ASN A 309 15.23 5.75 9.65
CA ASN A 309 13.97 5.28 10.24
C ASN A 309 13.28 4.15 9.47
N ALA A 310 14.06 3.19 8.94
CA ALA A 310 13.56 2.07 8.12
C ALA A 310 12.28 1.39 8.66
N GLU A 311 12.16 1.22 9.97
CA GLU A 311 10.99 0.58 10.60
C GLU A 311 9.71 1.44 10.50
N PHE A 312 9.83 2.77 10.52
CA PHE A 312 8.69 3.71 10.58
C PHE A 312 8.52 4.56 9.32
N VAL A 313 9.45 4.54 8.37
CA VAL A 313 9.43 5.47 7.23
C VAL A 313 8.20 5.31 6.36
N ALA A 314 7.72 4.09 6.15
CA ALA A 314 6.48 3.83 5.42
C ALA A 314 5.26 4.38 6.18
N ALA A 315 5.18 4.18 7.50
CA ALA A 315 4.09 4.73 8.33
C ALA A 315 4.11 6.27 8.36
N ARG A 316 5.30 6.89 8.44
CA ARG A 316 5.45 8.35 8.31
C ARG A 316 4.97 8.85 6.95
N GLY A 317 5.35 8.17 5.88
CA GLY A 317 4.85 8.50 4.55
C GLY A 317 3.34 8.36 4.43
N ALA A 318 2.76 7.27 4.94
CA ALA A 318 1.30 7.13 5.00
C ALA A 318 0.65 8.28 5.78
N ALA A 319 1.23 8.72 6.90
CA ALA A 319 0.74 9.86 7.68
C ALA A 319 0.83 11.19 6.91
N GLU A 320 1.91 11.41 6.16
CA GLU A 320 2.08 12.54 5.24
C GLU A 320 0.97 12.58 4.19
N LEU A 321 0.73 11.45 3.53
CA LEU A 321 -0.30 11.33 2.50
C LEU A 321 -1.70 11.54 3.11
N ALA A 322 -1.95 11.03 4.32
CA ALA A 322 -3.21 11.21 5.03
C ALA A 322 -3.47 12.68 5.35
N TRP A 323 -2.43 13.39 5.83
CA TRP A 323 -2.51 14.81 6.14
C TRP A 323 -2.81 15.66 4.91
N ARG A 324 -2.13 15.40 3.78
CA ARG A 324 -2.39 16.09 2.50
C ARG A 324 -3.79 15.82 1.98
N ALA A 325 -4.21 14.56 2.01
CA ALA A 325 -5.53 14.14 1.56
C ALA A 325 -6.65 14.83 2.35
N ARG A 326 -6.46 14.98 3.66
CA ARG A 326 -7.39 15.71 4.52
C ARG A 326 -7.38 17.22 4.26
N SER A 327 -6.21 17.82 4.09
CA SER A 327 -6.09 19.27 3.83
C SER A 327 -6.85 19.67 2.56
N LEU A 328 -6.85 18.80 1.55
CA LEU A 328 -7.66 18.96 0.33
C LEU A 328 -9.17 18.96 0.56
N GLN A 329 -9.66 18.20 1.55
CA GLN A 329 -11.09 18.10 1.85
C GLN A 329 -11.61 19.33 2.62
N ASN A 330 -10.77 19.93 3.46
CA ASN A 330 -11.17 21.05 4.29
C ASN A 330 -11.14 22.41 3.55
N GLY A 331 -10.41 22.50 2.43
CA GLY A 331 -10.19 23.78 1.76
C GLY A 331 -9.46 24.79 2.64
N ASP A 332 -8.73 24.32 3.67
CA ASP A 332 -7.99 25.15 4.61
C ASP A 332 -6.95 25.97 3.80
N PRO A 333 -7.09 27.31 3.71
CA PRO A 333 -6.11 28.15 3.05
C PRO A 333 -4.80 28.11 3.85
N GLU A 334 -3.67 28.08 3.15
CA GLU A 334 -2.32 28.07 3.74
C GLU A 334 -2.17 29.18 4.78
N GLU A 335 -1.95 28.82 6.04
CA GLU A 335 -1.14 29.61 6.96
C GLU A 335 0.19 28.87 7.15
N LEU A 336 1.17 29.16 6.29
CA LEU A 336 2.58 28.79 6.45
C LEU A 336 3.48 29.99 6.16
#